data_AF-A0AAD7HR80-F1
#
_entry.id   AF-A0AAD7HR80-F1
#
_cell.length_a   1.000
_cell.length_b   1.000
_cell.length_c   1.000
_cell.angle_alpha   90.00
_cell.angle_beta   90.00
_cell.angle_gamma   90.00
#
_symmetry.space_group_name_H-M   'P 1'
#
loop_
_entity.id
_entity.type
_entity.pdbx_description
1 polymer ?
#
loop_
_entity_poly.entity_id
_entity_poly.type
_entity_poly.pdbx_seq_one_letter_code
_entity_poly.pdbx_strand_id
1 'polypeptide(L)'
;MTRGKTLSDDLRIVILNMGMTQDIANITRLTGVKRRTVKRIFKDYRDKGTVMREHMYKELRGRKHSLTVSDTKFLCGLVRHSPDLYLAELQEVLEDRLGVQVHEATLWRSLRRCGFTMKKVPL
;
A
#
# COMPACT_ATOMS: atom_id res chain seq x y z
N MET A 1 26.89 -6.46 -6.03
CA MET A 1 25.48 -6.16 -5.63
C MET A 1 24.90 -7.36 -4.89
N THR A 2 24.63 -7.22 -3.59
CA THR A 2 24.05 -8.28 -2.75
C THR A 2 22.58 -8.53 -3.09
N ARG A 3 22.18 -9.81 -3.19
CA ARG A 3 20.80 -10.24 -3.45
C ARG A 3 19.87 -9.59 -2.40
N GLY A 4 18.83 -8.90 -2.86
CA GLY A 4 17.78 -8.34 -2.00
C GLY A 4 17.92 -6.85 -1.63
N LYS A 5 19.10 -6.22 -1.79
CA LYS A 5 19.22 -4.76 -1.56
C LYS A 5 18.72 -3.98 -2.76
N THR A 6 17.73 -3.13 -2.51
CA THR A 6 17.10 -2.24 -3.47
C THR A 6 18.03 -1.07 -3.83
N LEU A 7 18.06 -0.67 -5.11
CA LEU A 7 18.87 0.44 -5.64
C LEU A 7 18.50 1.78 -4.97
N SER A 8 19.44 2.63 -4.57
CA SER A 8 19.15 3.98 -4.04
C SER A 8 18.36 4.82 -5.05
N ASP A 9 17.52 5.75 -4.57
CA ASP A 9 16.78 6.68 -5.42
C ASP A 9 17.73 7.65 -6.15
N ASP A 10 18.83 8.07 -5.51
CA ASP A 10 19.86 8.90 -6.17
C ASP A 10 20.45 8.18 -7.38
N LEU A 11 20.78 6.89 -7.23
CA LEU A 11 21.34 6.10 -8.33
C LEU A 11 20.31 5.88 -9.45
N ARG A 12 19.01 5.86 -9.13
CA ARG A 12 17.95 5.81 -10.14
C ARG A 12 17.85 7.11 -10.93
N ILE A 13 17.97 8.26 -10.26
CA ILE A 13 17.99 9.59 -10.91
C ILE A 13 19.23 9.73 -11.79
N VAL A 14 20.40 9.33 -11.30
CA VAL A 14 21.64 9.36 -12.09
C VAL A 14 21.51 8.50 -13.34
N ILE A 15 20.96 7.28 -13.23
CA ILE A 15 20.69 6.42 -14.40
C ILE A 15 19.73 7.08 -15.39
N LEU A 16 18.70 7.76 -14.88
CA LEU A 16 17.74 8.47 -15.72
C LEU A 16 18.41 9.61 -16.49
N ASN A 17 19.20 10.44 -15.80
CA ASN A 17 19.93 11.56 -16.39
C ASN A 17 20.98 11.10 -17.41
N MET A 18 21.69 10.01 -17.12
CA MET A 18 22.63 9.41 -18.09
C MET A 18 21.91 8.93 -19.36
N GLY A 19 20.63 8.54 -19.28
CA GLY A 19 19.82 8.16 -20.43
C GLY A 19 19.60 9.27 -21.46
N MET A 20 19.85 10.54 -21.11
CA MET A 20 19.76 11.66 -22.04
C MET A 20 20.96 11.74 -22.98
N THR A 21 22.12 11.23 -22.58
CA THR A 21 23.40 11.42 -23.30
C THR A 21 24.14 10.12 -23.60
N GLN A 22 23.79 9.02 -22.94
CA GLN A 22 24.48 7.74 -23.02
C GLN A 22 23.53 6.61 -23.44
N ASP A 23 24.08 5.63 -24.14
CA ASP A 23 23.37 4.41 -24.46
C ASP A 23 23.35 3.44 -23.25
N ILE A 24 22.43 2.49 -23.29
CA ILE A 24 22.21 1.55 -22.18
C ILE A 24 23.46 0.72 -21.85
N ALA A 25 24.33 0.44 -22.84
CA ALA A 25 25.56 -0.32 -22.59
C ALA A 25 26.56 0.51 -21.78
N ASN A 26 26.75 1.79 -22.12
CA ASN A 26 27.60 2.69 -21.34
C ASN A 26 27.06 2.92 -19.92
N ILE A 27 25.75 3.10 -19.76
CA ILE A 27 25.14 3.24 -18.43
C ILE A 27 25.39 2.01 -17.57
N THR A 28 25.26 0.82 -18.16
CA THR A 28 25.53 -0.45 -17.48
C THR A 28 27.00 -0.55 -17.05
N ARG A 29 27.92 -0.12 -17.93
CA ARG A 29 29.36 -0.12 -17.68
C ARG A 29 29.77 0.86 -16.58
N LEU A 30 29.24 2.08 -16.60
CA LEU A 30 29.60 3.15 -15.67
C LEU A 30 28.99 2.96 -14.27
N THR A 31 27.75 2.48 -14.20
CA THR A 31 27.01 2.35 -12.93
C THR A 31 27.11 0.95 -12.29
N GLY A 32 27.58 -0.05 -13.05
CA GLY A 32 27.57 -1.46 -12.64
C GLY A 32 26.15 -2.05 -12.51
N VAL A 33 25.11 -1.32 -12.91
CA VAL A 33 23.72 -1.75 -12.81
C VAL A 33 23.35 -2.57 -14.03
N LYS A 34 22.85 -3.79 -13.80
CA LYS A 34 22.46 -4.72 -14.87
C LYS A 34 21.49 -4.07 -15.86
N ARG A 35 21.68 -4.34 -17.15
CA ARG A 35 20.84 -3.86 -18.27
C ARG A 35 19.33 -4.00 -18.03
N ARG A 36 18.89 -5.12 -17.43
CA ARG A 36 17.47 -5.35 -17.07
C ARG A 36 16.91 -4.28 -16.13
N THR A 37 17.72 -3.82 -15.18
CA THR A 37 17.33 -2.85 -14.16
C THR A 37 17.30 -1.45 -14.76
N VAL A 38 18.28 -1.11 -15.59
CA VAL A 38 18.30 0.15 -16.36
C VAL A 38 17.06 0.28 -17.24
N LYS A 39 16.74 -0.76 -18.03
CA LYS A 39 15.51 -0.78 -18.86
C LYS A 39 14.24 -0.62 -18.02
N ARG A 40 14.18 -1.27 -16.85
CA ARG A 40 13.04 -1.14 -15.95
C ARG A 40 12.89 0.29 -15.42
N ILE A 41 13.98 0.96 -15.04
CA ILE A 41 13.95 2.36 -14.57
C ILE A 41 13.41 3.29 -15.66
N PHE A 42 13.85 3.13 -16.92
CA PHE A 42 13.31 3.92 -18.02
C PHE A 42 11.84 3.64 -18.30
N LYS A 43 11.41 2.37 -18.19
CA LYS A 43 10.00 2.01 -18.30
C LYS A 43 9.18 2.65 -17.17
N ASP A 44 9.65 2.54 -15.92
CA ASP A 44 8.99 3.12 -14.75
C ASP A 44 8.80 4.65 -14.94
N TYR A 45 9.82 5.34 -15.44
CA TYR A 45 9.73 6.77 -15.74
C TYR A 45 8.74 7.09 -16.87
N ARG A 46 8.73 6.29 -17.96
CA ARG A 46 7.79 6.49 -19.07
C ARG A 46 6.34 6.27 -18.66
N ASP A 47 6.10 5.27 -17.83
CA ASP A 47 4.75 4.87 -17.43
C ASP A 47 4.19 5.78 -16.33
N LYS A 48 5.04 6.27 -15.41
CA LYS A 48 4.60 6.98 -14.18
C LYS A 48 5.12 8.41 -14.03
N GLY A 49 6.05 8.84 -14.88
CA GLY A 49 6.73 10.14 -14.75
C GLY A 49 7.72 10.24 -13.58
N THR A 50 7.97 9.15 -12.85
CA THR A 50 8.87 9.15 -11.69
C THR A 50 9.65 7.85 -11.53
N VAL A 51 10.89 7.96 -11.07
CA VAL A 51 11.74 6.84 -10.67
C VAL A 51 11.86 6.72 -9.14
N MET A 52 11.25 7.64 -8.40
CA MET A 52 11.34 7.68 -6.94
C MET A 52 10.47 6.60 -6.31
N ARG A 53 11.05 5.86 -5.36
CA ARG A 53 10.36 4.71 -4.78
C ARG A 53 9.21 5.08 -3.87
N GLU A 54 9.31 6.17 -3.13
CA GLU A 54 8.23 6.58 -2.23
C GLU A 54 6.90 6.73 -2.97
N HIS A 55 6.95 7.29 -4.18
CA HIS A 55 5.81 7.40 -5.08
C HIS A 55 5.35 6.03 -5.61
N MET A 56 6.29 5.15 -5.96
CA MET A 56 5.95 3.80 -6.41
C MET A 56 5.34 2.92 -5.31
N TYR A 57 5.75 3.07 -4.05
CA TYR A 57 5.23 2.28 -2.93
C TYR A 57 3.85 2.73 -2.46
N LYS A 58 3.50 4.01 -2.62
CA LYS A 58 2.14 4.52 -2.33
C LYS A 58 1.09 3.83 -3.22
N GLU A 59 1.43 3.52 -4.47
CA GLU A 59 0.56 2.78 -5.40
C GLU A 59 0.50 1.27 -5.13
N LEU A 60 1.49 0.70 -4.42
CA LEU A 60 1.61 -0.74 -4.16
C LEU A 60 0.97 -1.18 -2.83
N ARG A 61 0.27 -0.30 -2.11
CA ARG A 61 -0.45 -0.67 -0.88
C ARG A 61 -1.71 -1.48 -1.18
N GLY A 62 -1.51 -2.75 -1.54
CA GLY A 62 -2.51 -3.83 -1.53
C GLY A 62 -3.78 -3.57 -2.35
N ARG A 63 -4.68 -4.57 -2.33
CA ARG A 63 -6.03 -4.44 -2.87
C ARG A 63 -6.74 -3.29 -2.16
N LYS A 64 -7.42 -2.42 -2.92
CA LYS A 64 -8.31 -1.38 -2.36
C LYS A 64 -9.19 -2.04 -1.30
N HIS A 65 -9.16 -1.52 -0.08
CA HIS A 65 -9.98 -2.04 1.02
C HIS A 65 -11.46 -1.88 0.66
N SER A 66 -12.28 -2.85 1.05
CA SER A 66 -13.74 -2.74 0.92
C SER A 66 -14.32 -1.65 1.82
N LEU A 67 -13.59 -1.26 2.88
CA LEU A 67 -13.92 -0.14 3.75
C LEU A 67 -13.05 1.07 3.38
N THR A 68 -13.70 2.17 3.07
CA THR A 68 -13.07 3.48 2.87
C THR A 68 -12.57 4.04 4.20
N VAL A 69 -11.71 5.07 4.14
CA VAL A 69 -11.23 5.77 5.34
C VAL A 69 -12.39 6.36 6.15
N SER A 70 -13.43 6.87 5.50
CA SER A 70 -14.68 7.32 6.14
C SER A 70 -15.35 6.21 6.94
N ASP A 71 -15.52 5.05 6.32
CA ASP A 71 -16.27 3.91 6.87
C ASP A 71 -15.52 3.35 8.09
N THR A 72 -14.19 3.29 8.00
CA THR A 72 -13.36 2.91 9.16
C THR A 72 -13.47 3.91 10.31
N LYS A 73 -13.57 5.22 10.06
CA LYS A 73 -13.77 6.22 11.12
C LYS A 73 -15.14 6.08 11.77
N PHE A 74 -16.17 5.88 10.96
CA PHE A 74 -17.53 5.63 11.45
C PHE A 74 -17.58 4.38 12.34
N LEU A 75 -17.03 3.26 11.85
CA LEU A 75 -16.92 2.01 12.59
C LEU A 75 -16.19 2.19 13.93
N CYS A 76 -15.07 2.93 13.95
CA CYS A 76 -14.35 3.20 15.20
C CYS A 76 -15.16 4.07 16.18
N GLY A 77 -15.93 5.02 15.66
CA GLY A 77 -16.82 5.85 16.47
C GLY A 77 -17.95 5.03 17.09
N LEU A 78 -18.53 4.11 16.30
CA LEU A 78 -19.59 3.22 16.75
C LEU A 78 -19.14 2.31 17.90
N VAL A 79 -17.98 1.65 17.76
CA VAL A 79 -17.41 0.81 18.83
C VAL A 79 -17.03 1.61 20.07
N ARG A 80 -16.60 2.87 19.92
CA ARG A 80 -16.31 3.74 21.08
C ARG A 80 -17.58 4.16 21.82
N HIS A 81 -18.67 4.37 21.10
CA HIS A 81 -19.94 4.76 21.70
C HIS A 81 -20.68 3.57 22.33
N SER A 82 -20.57 2.39 21.70
CA SER A 82 -21.26 1.16 22.09
C SER A 82 -20.29 -0.03 22.00
N PRO A 83 -19.42 -0.21 23.01
CA PRO A 83 -18.36 -1.23 22.98
C PRO A 83 -18.87 -2.67 23.13
N ASP A 84 -20.14 -2.85 23.53
CA ASP A 84 -20.76 -4.16 23.72
C ASP A 84 -21.37 -4.74 22.43
N LEU A 85 -21.30 -4.01 21.31
CA LEU A 85 -21.80 -4.50 20.03
C LEU A 85 -20.96 -5.65 19.48
N TYR A 86 -21.64 -6.70 19.02
CA TYR A 86 -21.05 -7.85 18.34
C TYR A 86 -20.68 -7.51 16.88
N LEU A 87 -19.80 -8.31 16.28
CA LEU A 87 -19.37 -8.10 14.89
C LEU A 87 -20.53 -8.19 13.89
N ALA A 88 -21.51 -9.07 14.14
CA ALA A 88 -22.71 -9.18 13.31
C ALA A 88 -23.57 -7.90 13.37
N GLU A 89 -23.79 -7.34 14.57
CA GLU A 89 -24.55 -6.09 14.74
C GLU A 89 -23.82 -4.90 14.10
N LEU A 90 -22.49 -4.86 14.21
CA LEU A 90 -21.68 -3.85 13.52
C LEU A 90 -21.76 -3.98 11.99
N GLN A 91 -21.93 -5.20 11.48
CA GLN A 91 -22.14 -5.44 10.05
C GLN A 91 -23.52 -4.92 9.60
N GLU A 92 -24.58 -5.24 10.34
CA GLU A 92 -25.94 -4.74 10.07
C GLU A 92 -25.98 -3.21 10.09
N VAL A 93 -25.37 -2.56 11.08
CA VAL A 93 -25.34 -1.09 11.16
C VAL A 93 -24.58 -0.47 9.98
N LEU A 94 -23.53 -1.11 9.47
CA LEU A 94 -22.81 -0.65 8.28
C LEU A 94 -23.61 -0.85 6.99
N GLU A 95 -24.36 -1.94 6.89
CA GLU A 95 -25.31 -2.16 5.80
C GLU A 95 -26.41 -1.10 5.80
N ASP A 96 -27.08 -0.92 6.94
CA ASP A 96 -28.24 -0.04 7.06
C ASP A 96 -27.88 1.44 6.86
N ARG A 97 -26.74 1.88 7.41
CA ARG A 97 -26.38 3.31 7.42
C ARG A 97 -25.48 3.73 6.27
N LEU A 98 -24.63 2.84 5.77
CA LEU A 98 -23.65 3.15 4.72
C LEU A 98 -23.87 2.35 3.43
N GLY A 99 -24.75 1.36 3.41
CA GLY A 99 -24.95 0.46 2.26
C GLY A 99 -23.75 -0.44 2.00
N VAL A 100 -22.86 -0.63 2.99
CA VAL A 100 -21.58 -1.32 2.80
C VAL A 100 -21.65 -2.75 3.31
N GLN A 101 -21.68 -3.70 2.38
CA GLN A 101 -21.60 -5.13 2.67
C GLN A 101 -20.16 -5.57 2.95
N VAL A 102 -19.88 -5.96 4.19
CA VAL A 102 -18.57 -6.46 4.60
C VAL A 102 -18.68 -7.70 5.49
N HIS A 103 -17.89 -8.72 5.19
CA HIS A 103 -17.77 -9.89 6.04
C HIS A 103 -17.15 -9.53 7.40
N GLU A 104 -17.62 -10.17 8.49
CA GLU A 104 -17.08 -10.02 9.86
C GLU A 104 -15.54 -10.07 9.95
N ALA A 105 -14.87 -10.98 9.22
CA ALA A 105 -13.42 -11.07 9.21
C ALA A 105 -12.75 -9.77 8.69
N THR A 106 -13.38 -9.07 7.76
CA THR A 106 -12.91 -7.78 7.25
C THR A 106 -13.15 -6.66 8.25
N LEU A 107 -14.30 -6.69 8.93
CA LEU A 107 -14.63 -5.78 10.03
C LEU A 107 -13.60 -5.91 11.16
N TRP A 108 -13.34 -7.13 11.61
CA TRP A 108 -12.39 -7.43 12.67
C TRP A 108 -10.96 -7.01 12.31
N ARG A 109 -10.48 -7.32 11.11
CA ARG A 109 -9.15 -6.85 10.65
C ARG A 109 -9.05 -5.33 10.63
N SER A 110 -10.17 -4.63 10.43
CA SER A 110 -10.19 -3.17 10.37
C SER A 110 -10.19 -2.58 11.78
N LEU A 111 -10.99 -3.11 12.69
CA LEU A 111 -10.97 -2.77 14.11
C LEU A 111 -9.62 -3.04 14.78
N ARG A 112 -9.01 -4.19 14.51
CA ARG A 112 -7.68 -4.54 15.03
C ARG A 112 -6.60 -3.56 14.56
N ARG A 113 -6.67 -3.09 13.31
CA ARG A 113 -5.75 -2.05 12.79
C ARG A 113 -5.94 -0.70 13.47
N CYS A 114 -7.15 -0.42 13.95
CA CYS A 114 -7.48 0.76 14.73
C CYS A 114 -7.16 0.63 16.22
N GLY A 115 -6.60 -0.51 16.66
CA GLY A 115 -6.13 -0.73 18.03
C GLY A 115 -7.15 -1.38 18.96
N PHE A 116 -8.30 -1.82 18.46
CA PHE A 116 -9.29 -2.52 19.28
C PHE A 116 -8.90 -3.98 19.54
N THR A 117 -9.29 -4.50 20.70
CA THR A 117 -9.13 -5.91 21.08
C THR A 117 -10.51 -6.52 21.30
N MET A 118 -10.66 -7.83 21.03
CA MET A 118 -11.92 -8.52 21.28
C MET A 118 -12.03 -8.88 22.76
N LYS A 119 -13.18 -8.57 23.34
CA LYS A 119 -13.61 -9.15 24.62
C LYS A 119 -14.00 -10.61 24.34
N LYS A 120 -13.30 -11.56 24.97
CA LYS A 120 -13.72 -12.97 24.94
C LYS A 120 -14.74 -13.16 26.05
N VAL A 121 -15.96 -13.53 25.68
CA VAL A 121 -16.96 -13.99 26.65
C VAL A 121 -16.71 -15.48 26.85
N PRO A 122 -16.48 -15.97 28.08
CA PRO A 122 -16.44 -17.40 28.35
C PRO A 122 -17.81 -18.01 28.04
N LEU A 123 -17.79 -19.12 27.30
CA LEU A 123 -18.97 -19.95 27.01
C LEU A 123 -19.53 -20.55 28.31
#